data_AF-A0A411DU80-F1
#
_entry.id   AF-A0A411DU80-F1
#
_cell.length_a   1.000
_cell.length_b   1.000
_cell.length_c   1.000
_cell.angle_alpha   90.00
_cell.angle_beta   90.00
_cell.angle_gamma   90.00
#
_symmetry.space_group_name_H-M   'P 1'
#
loop_
_entity.id
_entity.type
_entity.pdbx_description
1 polymer ?
#
loop_
_entity_poly.entity_id
_entity_poly.type
_entity_poly.pdbx_seq_one_letter_code
_entity_poly.pdbx_strand_id
1 'polypeptide(L)' 'MFTTYVSACDACKLQQPEVTRNFTHGTGPESNWDWFIVGFVVLITVLAFILSAKYLFRPGEKDKSHIKYSVFSGENSRS' A
#
# COMPACT_ATOMS: atom_id res chain seq x y z
N MET A 1 9.16 17.20 -25.48
CA MET A 1 8.49 18.06 -24.48
C MET A 1 7.78 17.15 -23.50
N PHE A 2 8.25 17.06 -22.25
CA PHE A 2 7.57 16.34 -21.18
C PHE A 2 6.91 17.38 -20.27
N THR A 3 5.60 17.55 -20.37
CA THR A 3 4.80 18.34 -19.44
C THR A 3 4.25 17.40 -18.36
N THR A 4 4.86 17.40 -17.18
CA THR A 4 4.37 16.66 -16.02
C THR A 4 3.15 17.37 -15.44
N TYR A 5 1.96 17.01 -15.91
CA TYR A 5 0.68 17.41 -15.31
C TYR A 5 0.44 16.56 -14.05
N VAL A 6 0.85 17.07 -12.90
CA VAL A 6 0.57 16.47 -11.57
C VAL A 6 -0.86 16.82 -11.09
N SER A 7 -1.62 17.60 -11.86
CA SER A 7 -2.98 18.06 -11.54
C SER A 7 -3.96 17.73 -12.67
N ALA A 8 -5.13 17.19 -12.34
CA ALA A 8 -6.22 16.97 -13.30
C ALA A 8 -6.69 18.31 -13.85
N CYS A 9 -6.80 18.42 -15.17
CA CYS A 9 -7.52 19.53 -15.78
C CYS A 9 -9.01 19.45 -15.41
N ASP A 10 -9.73 20.57 -15.53
CA ASP A 10 -11.13 20.63 -15.11
C ASP A 10 -12.04 19.63 -15.85
N ALA A 11 -11.69 19.31 -17.11
CA ALA A 11 -12.34 18.25 -17.88
C ALA A 11 -12.15 16.86 -17.23
N CYS A 12 -10.94 16.51 -16.81
CA CYS A 12 -10.69 15.25 -16.11
C CYS A 12 -11.39 15.20 -14.74
N LYS A 13 -11.46 16.32 -14.01
CA LYS A 13 -12.22 16.39 -12.75
C LYS A 13 -13.70 16.14 -12.99
N LEU A 14 -14.31 16.68 -14.05
CA LEU A 14 -15.73 16.47 -14.37
C LEU A 14 -16.06 14.99 -14.68
N GLN A 15 -15.09 14.21 -15.16
CA GLN A 15 -15.25 12.80 -15.49
C GLN A 15 -14.99 11.86 -14.30
N GLN A 16 -14.44 12.37 -13.20
CA GLN A 16 -14.21 11.58 -11.98
C GLN A 16 -15.44 11.61 -11.05
N PRO A 17 -15.79 10.48 -10.41
CA PRO A 17 -16.81 10.44 -9.34
C PRO A 17 -16.58 11.50 -8.26
N GLU A 18 -17.64 12.00 -7.62
CA GLU A 18 -17.56 13.09 -6.63
C GLU A 18 -16.54 12.81 -5.51
N VAL A 19 -16.50 11.57 -5.04
CA VAL A 19 -15.54 11.10 -4.02
C VAL A 19 -14.09 11.07 -4.49
N THR A 20 -13.84 10.86 -5.78
CA THR A 20 -12.48 10.70 -6.32
C THR A 20 -12.02 11.88 -7.17
N ARG A 21 -12.82 12.94 -7.27
CA ARG A 21 -12.66 14.09 -8.18
C ARG A 21 -11.35 14.89 -8.03
N ASN A 22 -10.71 14.77 -6.88
CA ASN A 22 -9.43 15.42 -6.58
C ASN A 22 -8.25 14.43 -6.52
N PHE A 23 -8.50 13.16 -6.87
CA PHE A 23 -7.48 12.13 -6.93
C PHE A 23 -7.07 11.90 -8.38
N THR A 24 -5.94 12.47 -8.76
CA THR A 24 -5.29 12.19 -10.03
C THR A 24 -4.48 10.90 -9.92
N HIS A 25 -4.90 9.87 -10.63
CA HIS A 25 -4.05 8.73 -10.93
C HIS A 25 -3.59 8.86 -12.40
N GLY A 26 -2.42 8.29 -12.71
CA GLY A 26 -1.93 8.22 -14.08
C GLY A 26 -2.86 7.41 -14.98
N THR A 27 -2.61 7.42 -16.28
CA THR A 27 -3.40 6.65 -17.25
C THR A 27 -3.47 5.18 -16.85
N GLY A 28 -4.67 4.61 -16.92
CA GLY A 28 -4.89 3.20 -16.66
C GLY A 28 -4.30 2.30 -17.76
N PRO A 29 -4.45 0.98 -17.60
CA PRO A 29 -4.05 0.00 -18.63
C PRO A 29 -4.74 0.32 -19.98
N GLU A 30 -3.96 0.44 -21.04
CA GLU A 30 -4.47 0.75 -22.39
C GLU A 30 -4.76 -0.56 -23.17
N SER A 31 -4.09 -1.65 -22.81
CA SER A 31 -4.19 -2.94 -23.51
C SER A 31 -4.53 -4.14 -22.59
N ASN A 32 -4.97 -5.25 -23.19
CA ASN A 32 -5.19 -6.51 -22.46
C ASN A 32 -3.90 -7.06 -21.82
N TRP A 33 -2.75 -6.79 -22.43
CA TRP A 33 -1.45 -7.19 -21.89
C TRP A 33 -1.10 -6.41 -20.62
N ASP A 34 -1.51 -5.15 -20.53
CA ASP A 34 -1.29 -4.31 -19.35
C ASP A 34 -2.09 -4.85 -18.15
N TRP A 35 -3.30 -5.37 -18.39
CA TRP A 35 -4.12 -6.01 -17.35
C TRP A 35 -3.51 -7.30 -16.79
N PHE A 36 -2.77 -8.06 -17.61
CA PHE A 36 -2.00 -9.21 -17.13
C PHE A 36 -0.92 -8.78 -16.12
N ILE A 37 -0.20 -7.71 -16.42
CA ILE A 37 0.84 -7.16 -15.53
C ILE A 37 0.22 -6.66 -14.23
N VAL A 38 -0.91 -5.94 -14.30
CA VAL A 38 -1.65 -5.49 -13.12
C VAL A 38 -2.04 -6.68 -12.24
N GLY A 39 -2.59 -7.75 -12.83
CA GLY A 39 -2.94 -8.96 -12.10
C GLY A 39 -1.74 -9.61 -11.39
N PHE A 40 -0.59 -9.67 -12.08
CA PHE A 40 0.65 -10.19 -11.50
C PHE A 40 1.15 -9.35 -10.31
N VAL A 41 1.13 -8.02 -10.44
CA VAL A 41 1.52 -7.09 -9.36
C VAL A 41 0.58 -7.20 -8.16
N VAL A 42 -0.73 -7.34 -8.40
CA VAL A 42 -1.71 -7.58 -7.32
C VAL A 42 -1.39 -8.88 -6.59
N LEU A 43 -1.10 -9.96 -7.32
CA LEU A 43 -0.77 -11.26 -6.74
C LEU A 43 0.45 -11.18 -5.81
N ILE A 44 1.57 -10.62 -6.27
CA ILE A 44 2.78 -10.49 -5.44
C ILE A 44 2.54 -9.59 -4.21
N THR A 45 1.73 -8.55 -4.35
CA THR A 45 1.42 -7.60 -3.26
C THR A 45 0.60 -8.29 -2.17
N VAL A 46 -0.40 -9.08 -2.55
CA VAL A 46 -1.22 -9.86 -1.60
C VAL A 46 -0.36 -10.89 -0.88
N LEU A 47 0.54 -11.59 -1.59
CA LEU A 47 1.47 -12.54 -0.97
C LEU A 47 2.39 -11.83 0.04
N ALA A 48 2.97 -10.69 -0.34
CA ALA A 48 3.81 -9.89 0.55
C ALA A 48 3.03 -9.39 1.77
N PHE A 49 1.79 -8.95 1.58
CA PHE A 49 0.92 -8.51 2.67
C PHE A 49 0.61 -9.64 3.66
N ILE A 50 0.27 -10.84 3.17
CA ILE A 50 0.02 -12.02 4.01
C ILE A 50 1.28 -12.37 4.82
N LEU A 51 2.44 -12.39 4.18
CA LEU A 51 3.71 -12.68 4.87
C LEU A 51 4.04 -11.61 5.89
N SER A 52 3.91 -10.33 5.54
CA SER A 52 4.10 -9.19 6.44
C SER A 52 3.21 -9.31 7.69
N ALA A 53 1.90 -9.54 7.50
CA ALA A 53 0.97 -9.76 8.60
C ALA A 53 1.36 -10.99 9.43
N LYS A 54 1.70 -12.13 8.79
CA LYS A 54 2.13 -13.35 9.48
C LYS A 54 3.34 -13.11 10.39
N TYR A 55 4.36 -12.40 9.91
CA TYR A 55 5.56 -12.09 10.70
C TYR A 55 5.34 -10.99 11.74
N LEU A 56 4.35 -10.12 11.53
CA LEU A 56 3.96 -9.13 12.53
C LEU A 56 3.28 -9.79 13.74
N PHE A 57 2.31 -10.68 13.51
CA PHE A 57 1.54 -11.34 14.59
C PHE A 57 2.26 -12.53 15.22
N ARG A 58 2.95 -13.35 14.43
CA ARG A 58 3.72 -14.50 14.91
C ARG A 58 5.12 -14.45 14.33
N PRO A 59 5.98 -13.54 14.83
CA PRO A 59 7.40 -13.61 14.52
C PRO A 59 7.87 -15.00 14.96
N GLY A 60 8.33 -15.83 14.02
CA GLY A 60 8.83 -17.19 14.28
C GLY A 60 10.15 -17.24 15.05
N GLU A 61 10.44 -16.17 15.79
CA GLU A 61 11.66 -15.86 16.50
C GLU A 61 11.54 -16.46 17.91
N LYS A 62 12.39 -17.44 18.20
CA LYS A 62 12.42 -18.16 19.50
C LYS A 62 13.31 -17.47 20.54
N ASP A 63 13.98 -16.39 20.14
CA ASP A 63 14.90 -15.66 20.99
C ASP A 63 14.17 -14.51 21.71
N LYS A 64 14.19 -14.55 23.04
CA LYS A 64 13.47 -13.61 23.92
C LYS A 64 14.23 -12.27 24.10
N SER A 65 15.41 -12.11 23.50
CA SER A 65 16.28 -10.95 23.71
C SER A 65 16.09 -9.80 22.71
N HIS A 66 15.15 -9.89 21.77
CA HIS A 66 14.94 -8.87 20.74
C HIS A 66 14.13 -7.65 21.22
N ILE A 67 14.55 -6.47 20.77
CA ILE A 67 13.98 -5.13 21.04
C ILE A 67 12.46 -5.01 20.80
N LYS A 68 11.85 -5.98 20.10
CA LYS A 68 10.40 -6.03 19.81
C LYS A 68 9.52 -6.18 21.07
N TYR A 69 10.10 -6.59 22.22
CA TYR A 69 9.39 -6.75 23.49
C TYR A 69 9.57 -5.59 24.50
N SER A 70 10.43 -4.59 24.22
CA SER A 70 10.67 -3.50 25.17
C SER A 70 9.50 -2.49 25.25
N VAL A 71 8.69 -2.38 24.20
CA VAL A 71 7.57 -1.44 24.13
C VAL A 71 6.39 -1.85 25.02
N PHE A 72 6.18 -3.16 25.21
CA PHE A 72 5.13 -3.67 26.10
C PHE A 72 5.54 -3.73 27.59
N SER A 73 6.84 -3.72 27.89
CA SER A 73 7.34 -3.77 29.29
C SER A 73 7.41 -2.39 29.97
N GLY A 74 7.30 -1.29 29.22
CA GLY A 74 7.38 0.07 29.76
C GLY A 74 6.08 0.59 30.39
N GLU A 75 4.95 -0.07 30.19
CA GLU A 75 3.62 0.39 30.64
C GLU A 75 3.16 -0.26 31.97
N ASN A 76 3.99 -1.11 32.60
CA ASN A 76 3.67 -1.75 33.89
C ASN A 76 4.44 -1.15 35.09
N SER A 77 5.08 0.01 34.92
CA SER A 77 5.88 0.66 35.98
C SER A 77 5.34 2.02 36.42
N ARG A 78 4.06 2.33 36.13
CA ARG A 78 3.32 3.48 36.69
C ARG A 78 1.98 3.02 37.26
N SER A 79 2.01 2.29 38.37
CA SER A 79 0.97 2.31 39.40
C SER A 79 1.58 1.92 40.74
#